data_AF-A0A928JR17-F1
#
_entry.id   AF-A0A928JR17-F1
#
_cell.length_a   1.000
_cell.length_b   1.000
_cell.length_c   1.000
_cell.angle_alpha   90.00
_cell.angle_beta   90.00
_cell.angle_gamma   90.00
#
_symmetry.space_group_name_H-M   'P 1'
#
loop_
_entity.id
_entity.type
_entity.pdbx_description
1 polymer ?
#
loop_
_entity_poly.entity_id
_entity_poly.type
_entity_poly.pdbx_seq_one_letter_code
_entity_poly.pdbx_strand_id
1 'polypeptide(L)'
;MTLNELEVGKTAVVTSVGGEGALRQHFLDMGILPGARLKLVRYAPLGDPMELRIHSYELSLRLADAANIGVAICAGDDEEESPVGEHWAPVERIRGHHIEHPGLGEGGKYHDSESETPLPEGETLTFALAGNQNCGKTTLFNQLTGANQHVGNFPGVTVDRKDGKIKKHPET
;
A
#
# COMPACT_ATOMS: atom_id res chain seq x y z
N MET A 1 -7.39 0.37 -21.65
CA MET A 1 -7.05 -0.69 -20.69
C MET A 1 -7.38 -0.21 -19.29
N THR A 2 -7.51 -1.11 -18.34
CA THR A 2 -7.70 -0.76 -16.93
C THR A 2 -6.36 -0.78 -16.19
N LEU A 3 -6.31 -0.16 -15.01
CA LEU A 3 -5.06 0.01 -14.27
C LEU A 3 -4.45 -1.32 -13.81
N ASN A 4 -5.26 -2.33 -13.52
CA ASN A 4 -4.80 -3.68 -13.17
C ASN A 4 -4.12 -4.43 -14.34
N GLU A 5 -4.25 -3.95 -15.58
CA GLU A 5 -3.61 -4.52 -16.77
C GLU A 5 -2.25 -3.84 -17.06
N LEU A 6 -1.86 -2.85 -16.25
CA LEU A 6 -0.60 -2.13 -16.42
C LEU A 6 0.59 -3.05 -16.08
N GLU A 7 1.62 -3.02 -16.92
CA GLU A 7 2.87 -3.75 -16.69
C GLU A 7 3.78 -3.02 -15.70
N VAL A 8 4.53 -3.78 -14.91
CA VAL A 8 5.47 -3.23 -13.92
C VAL A 8 6.51 -2.35 -14.62
N GLY A 9 6.73 -1.17 -14.07
CA GLY A 9 7.65 -0.17 -14.60
C GLY A 9 7.06 0.74 -15.68
N LYS A 10 5.86 0.47 -16.19
CA LYS A 10 5.19 1.34 -17.18
C LYS A 10 4.45 2.48 -16.52
N THR A 11 4.42 3.60 -17.23
CA THR A 11 3.64 4.78 -16.88
C THR A 11 2.37 4.83 -17.71
N ALA A 12 1.27 5.24 -17.08
CA ALA A 12 0.01 5.50 -17.74
C ALA A 12 -0.65 6.76 -17.20
N VAL A 13 -1.51 7.36 -18.02
CA VAL A 13 -2.37 8.48 -17.63
C VAL A 13 -3.77 7.95 -17.37
N VAL A 14 -4.35 8.38 -16.25
CA VAL A 14 -5.74 8.07 -15.90
C VAL A 14 -6.67 8.75 -16.92
N THR A 15 -7.47 7.97 -17.62
CA THR A 15 -8.47 8.48 -18.58
C THR A 15 -9.84 8.59 -17.91
N SER A 16 -10.17 7.65 -17.03
CA SER A 16 -11.43 7.64 -16.31
C SER A 16 -11.26 7.01 -14.93
N VAL A 17 -12.05 7.52 -13.97
CA VAL A 17 -12.13 6.99 -12.61
C VAL A 17 -13.54 6.45 -12.45
N GLY A 18 -13.66 5.13 -12.46
CA GLY A 18 -14.91 4.41 -12.19
C GLY A 18 -15.17 4.27 -10.69
N GLY A 19 -16.10 3.37 -10.36
CA GLY A 19 -16.66 3.24 -9.01
C GLY A 19 -17.86 4.16 -8.78
N GLU A 20 -18.70 3.77 -7.84
CA GLU A 20 -19.92 4.50 -7.46
C GLU A 20 -19.81 5.06 -6.04
N GLY A 21 -20.43 6.23 -5.82
CA GLY A 21 -20.54 6.87 -4.51
C GLY A 21 -19.20 7.02 -3.78
N ALA A 22 -19.11 6.36 -2.63
CA ALA A 22 -17.98 6.43 -1.69
C ALA A 22 -16.64 5.98 -2.30
N LEU A 23 -16.65 4.94 -3.14
CA LEU A 23 -15.42 4.41 -3.75
C LEU A 23 -14.80 5.40 -4.73
N ARG A 24 -15.63 6.05 -5.54
CA ARG A 24 -15.19 7.07 -6.48
C ARG A 24 -14.61 8.27 -5.74
N GLN A 25 -15.30 8.75 -4.71
CA GLN A 25 -14.81 9.86 -3.90
C GLN A 25 -13.44 9.53 -3.29
N HIS A 26 -13.28 8.30 -2.80
CA HIS A 26 -12.01 7.84 -2.25
C HIS A 26 -10.85 7.88 -3.26
N PHE A 27 -11.07 7.46 -4.51
CA PHE A 27 -10.07 7.58 -5.56
C PHE A 27 -9.65 9.04 -5.80
N LEU A 28 -10.62 9.96 -5.83
CA LEU A 28 -10.35 11.38 -6.00
C LEU A 28 -9.56 11.95 -4.80
N ASP A 29 -9.93 11.57 -3.58
CA ASP A 29 -9.23 11.97 -2.35
C ASP A 29 -7.78 11.43 -2.31
N MET A 30 -7.56 10.25 -2.90
CA MET A 30 -6.23 9.63 -3.08
C MET A 30 -5.46 10.16 -4.30
N GLY A 31 -5.91 11.22 -4.96
CA GLY A 31 -5.20 11.83 -6.09
C GLY A 31 -5.27 11.04 -7.40
N ILE A 32 -6.11 10.00 -7.47
CA ILE A 32 -6.42 9.31 -8.72
C ILE A 32 -7.47 10.15 -9.46
N LEU A 33 -7.00 11.12 -10.21
CA LEU A 33 -7.81 12.06 -10.98
C LEU A 33 -7.66 11.80 -12.48
N PRO A 34 -8.68 12.04 -13.32
CA PRO A 34 -8.50 12.06 -14.76
C PRO A 34 -7.37 13.02 -15.17
N GLY A 35 -6.43 12.53 -15.98
CA GLY A 35 -5.22 13.24 -16.36
C GLY A 35 -4.02 13.01 -15.44
N ALA A 36 -4.20 12.38 -14.27
CA ALA A 36 -3.08 12.05 -13.39
C ALA A 36 -2.16 11.01 -14.04
N ARG A 37 -0.85 11.24 -13.93
CA ARG A 37 0.19 10.31 -14.37
C ARG A 37 0.54 9.37 -13.21
N LEU A 38 0.54 8.08 -13.48
CA LEU A 38 0.86 7.04 -12.52
C LEU A 38 1.84 6.03 -13.10
N LYS A 39 2.72 5.50 -12.25
CA LYS A 39 3.68 4.45 -12.63
C LYS A 39 3.49 3.24 -11.75
N LEU A 40 3.38 2.06 -12.36
CA LEU A 40 3.34 0.82 -11.58
C LEU A 40 4.76 0.48 -11.10
N VAL A 41 4.96 0.46 -9.78
CA VAL A 41 6.25 0.17 -9.15
C VAL A 41 6.46 -1.32 -9.05
N ARG A 42 5.51 -2.05 -8.44
CA ARG A 42 5.54 -3.51 -8.29
C ARG A 42 4.18 -4.06 -7.88
N TYR A 43 4.06 -5.37 -7.93
CA TYR A 43 3.00 -6.10 -7.22
C TYR A 43 3.50 -6.53 -5.84
N ALA A 44 2.58 -6.68 -4.89
CA ALA A 44 2.89 -7.32 -3.62
C ALA A 44 3.35 -8.77 -3.83
N PRO A 45 4.10 -9.36 -2.88
CA PRO A 45 4.67 -10.71 -3.03
C PRO A 45 3.65 -11.80 -3.35
N LEU A 46 2.39 -11.61 -2.99
CA LEU A 46 1.28 -12.54 -3.22
C LEU A 46 0.39 -12.16 -4.43
N GLY A 47 0.80 -11.16 -5.23
CA GLY A 47 0.09 -10.70 -6.43
C GLY A 47 -0.94 -9.58 -6.21
N ASP A 48 -1.39 -9.33 -4.98
CA ASP A 48 -2.28 -8.22 -4.61
C ASP A 48 -1.88 -7.68 -3.22
N PRO A 49 -1.85 -6.35 -3.00
CA PRO A 49 -2.17 -5.24 -3.92
C PRO A 49 -1.05 -4.88 -4.90
N MET A 50 -1.34 -3.92 -5.80
CA MET A 50 -0.33 -3.27 -6.65
C MET A 50 0.14 -1.94 -6.04
N GLU A 51 1.42 -1.62 -6.18
CA GLU A 51 2.01 -0.37 -5.71
C GLU A 51 2.22 0.61 -6.87
N LEU A 52 1.61 1.79 -6.76
CA LEU A 52 1.61 2.83 -7.77
C LEU A 52 2.34 4.05 -7.26
N ARG A 53 3.12 4.71 -8.11
CA ARG A 53 3.64 6.04 -7.82
C ARG A 53 2.75 7.08 -8.46
N ILE A 54 2.16 7.96 -7.65
CA ILE A 54 1.30 9.06 -8.08
C ILE A 54 1.91 10.35 -7.51
N HIS A 55 2.22 11.31 -8.38
CA HIS A 55 2.95 12.52 -7.98
C HIS A 55 4.25 12.17 -7.20
N SER A 56 4.30 12.52 -5.92
CA SER A 56 5.47 12.36 -5.05
C SER A 56 5.35 11.22 -4.02
N TYR A 57 4.28 10.41 -4.05
CA TYR A 57 4.09 9.32 -3.09
C TYR A 57 3.73 7.99 -3.75
N GLU A 58 3.91 6.93 -2.98
CA GLU A 58 3.54 5.57 -3.36
C GLU A 58 2.20 5.19 -2.72
N LEU A 59 1.31 4.61 -3.51
CA LEU A 59 -0.03 4.21 -3.15
C LEU A 59 -0.20 2.72 -3.41
N SER A 60 -0.56 1.96 -2.38
CA SER A 60 -0.98 0.57 -2.51
C SER A 60 -2.47 0.50 -2.85
N LEU A 61 -2.80 -0.01 -4.02
CA LEU A 61 -4.17 -0.15 -4.52
C LEU A 61 -4.49 -1.62 -4.81
N ARG A 62 -5.66 -2.10 -4.40
CA ARG A 62 -6.08 -3.48 -4.71
C ARG A 62 -6.34 -3.64 -6.20
N LEU A 63 -6.09 -4.84 -6.72
CA LEU A 63 -6.36 -5.15 -8.14
C LEU A 63 -7.84 -4.98 -8.48
N ALA A 64 -8.75 -5.34 -7.56
CA ALA A 64 -10.19 -5.15 -7.75
C ALA A 64 -10.60 -3.67 -7.89
N ASP A 65 -9.90 -2.77 -7.18
CA ASP A 65 -10.14 -1.33 -7.27
C ASP A 65 -9.51 -0.75 -8.54
N ALA A 66 -8.30 -1.19 -8.88
CA ALA A 66 -7.61 -0.84 -10.11
C ALA A 66 -8.39 -1.22 -11.37
N ALA A 67 -9.19 -2.30 -11.33
CA ALA A 67 -10.08 -2.68 -12.43
C ALA A 67 -11.16 -1.62 -12.74
N ASN A 68 -11.46 -0.72 -11.79
CA ASN A 68 -12.41 0.37 -11.99
C ASN A 68 -11.77 1.63 -12.59
N ILE A 69 -10.45 1.66 -12.79
CA ILE A 69 -9.74 2.86 -13.25
C ILE A 69 -9.27 2.62 -14.69
N GLY A 70 -9.77 3.44 -15.60
CA GLY A 70 -9.35 3.45 -17.00
C GLY A 70 -8.05 4.22 -17.17
N VAL A 71 -7.10 3.64 -17.92
CA VAL A 71 -5.81 4.25 -18.19
C VAL A 71 -5.39 4.10 -19.65
N ALA A 72 -4.50 4.99 -20.09
CA ALA A 72 -3.83 4.94 -21.39
C ALA A 72 -2.31 4.95 -21.18
N ILE A 73 -1.61 4.02 -21.82
CA ILE A 73 -0.14 3.92 -21.76
C ILE A 73 0.47 5.20 -22.32
N CYS A 74 1.45 5.76 -21.61
CA CYS A 74 2.32 6.78 -22.16
C CYS A 74 3.39 6.11 -23.02
N ALA A 75 3.37 6.37 -24.33
CA ALA A 75 4.45 5.94 -25.22
C ALA A 75 5.67 6.85 -24.98
N GLY A 76 6.62 6.34 -24.21
CA GLY A 76 7.88 7.00 -23.89
C GLY A 76 7.95 7.38 -22.42
N ASP A 77 8.68 6.58 -21.65
CA ASP A 77 9.28 6.93 -20.35
C ASP A 77 10.49 6.01 -20.11
N ASP A 78 11.46 6.06 -21.04
CA ASP A 78 12.87 5.72 -20.75
C ASP A 78 13.66 6.96 -20.31
N GLU A 79 13.00 8.13 -20.20
CA GLU A 79 13.66 9.35 -19.79
C GLU A 79 13.41 9.62 -18.30
N GLU A 80 14.50 9.55 -17.54
CA GLU A 80 14.64 10.17 -16.24
C GLU A 80 13.93 11.53 -16.23
N GLU A 81 13.00 11.73 -15.28
CA GLU A 81 12.32 13.01 -15.10
C GLU A 81 13.33 14.15 -14.92
N SER A 82 13.61 14.85 -16.01
CA SER A 82 13.95 16.26 -15.94
C SER A 82 12.65 16.99 -15.56
N PRO A 83 12.60 17.68 -14.41
CA PRO A 83 11.36 18.24 -13.90
C PRO A 83 10.89 19.37 -14.83
N VAL A 84 9.63 19.25 -15.27
CA VAL A 84 8.94 20.26 -16.07
C VAL A 84 8.83 21.56 -15.27
N GLY A 85 9.13 22.68 -15.92
CA GLY A 85 9.24 23.99 -15.33
C GLY A 85 7.93 24.61 -14.84
N GLU A 86 8.13 25.52 -13.88
CA GLU A 86 7.48 26.82 -13.75
C GLU A 86 6.02 26.87 -13.26
N HIS A 87 5.84 26.71 -11.95
CA HIS A 87 5.46 27.80 -11.02
C HIS A 87 5.04 27.24 -9.66
N TRP A 88 6.00 26.75 -8.90
CA TRP A 88 6.00 26.93 -7.45
C TRP A 88 7.47 27.03 -7.04
N ALA A 89 7.79 28.02 -6.21
CA ALA A 89 9.16 28.36 -5.85
C ALA A 89 9.92 27.11 -5.36
N PRO A 90 11.21 26.97 -5.71
CA PRO A 90 12.00 25.82 -5.29
C PRO A 90 12.10 25.84 -3.77
N VAL A 91 11.34 24.99 -3.09
CA VAL A 91 11.88 24.41 -1.87
C VAL A 91 13.09 23.64 -2.37
N GLU A 92 14.28 24.17 -2.06
CA GLU A 92 15.56 23.59 -2.42
C GLU A 92 15.44 22.08 -2.35
N ARG A 93 15.73 21.44 -3.48
CA ARG A 93 15.94 20.00 -3.54
C ARG A 93 16.78 19.63 -2.34
N ILE A 94 16.13 19.01 -1.37
CA ILE A 94 16.80 18.17 -0.40
C ILE A 94 17.22 16.92 -1.19
N ARG A 95 18.25 17.10 -2.04
CA ARG A 95 18.98 16.04 -2.75
C ARG A 95 20.07 15.43 -1.85
N GLY A 96 19.83 15.46 -0.54
CA GLY A 96 20.81 15.06 0.47
C GLY A 96 20.22 14.65 1.81
N HIS A 97 18.90 14.67 2.00
CA HIS A 97 18.33 13.90 3.08
C HIS A 97 17.82 12.63 2.43
N HIS A 98 18.58 11.55 2.64
CA HIS A 98 17.97 10.28 2.98
C HIS A 98 16.80 10.64 3.90
N ILE A 99 15.56 10.58 3.40
CA ILE A 99 14.42 10.66 4.30
C ILE A 99 14.66 9.42 5.15
N GLU A 100 15.14 9.61 6.38
CA GLU A 100 15.14 8.54 7.35
C GLU A 100 13.67 8.17 7.50
N HIS A 101 13.26 7.16 6.74
CA HIS A 101 12.08 6.40 7.07
C HIS A 101 12.23 6.09 8.56
N PRO A 102 11.20 6.31 9.39
CA PRO A 102 11.24 5.88 10.76
C PRO A 102 11.44 4.36 10.71
N GLY A 103 12.70 3.95 10.78
CA GLY A 103 13.19 2.58 10.62
C GLY A 103 12.86 1.78 11.86
N LEU A 104 11.63 1.92 12.37
CA LEU A 104 11.08 1.05 13.38
C LEU A 104 10.75 -0.29 12.68
N GLY A 105 11.80 -1.07 12.47
CA GLY A 105 11.77 -2.37 11.79
C GLY A 105 12.91 -2.59 10.79
N GLU A 106 13.48 -1.53 10.22
CA GLU A 106 14.56 -1.65 9.21
C GLU A 106 15.97 -1.48 9.79
N GLY A 107 16.09 -1.00 11.04
CA GLY A 107 17.35 -0.98 11.80
C GLY A 107 17.43 -2.09 12.84
N GLY A 108 17.97 -3.25 12.48
CA GLY A 108 18.87 -4.03 13.34
C GLY A 108 18.43 -4.37 14.77
N LYS A 109 17.22 -4.89 14.97
CA LYS A 109 16.91 -5.75 16.13
C LYS A 109 16.43 -7.10 15.62
N TYR A 110 17.39 -7.93 15.22
CA TYR A 110 17.15 -9.34 15.03
C TYR A 110 17.13 -10.00 16.41
N HIS A 111 16.23 -10.95 16.62
CA HIS A 111 16.39 -11.88 17.74
C HIS A 111 17.67 -12.68 17.46
N ASP A 112 18.74 -12.39 18.19
CA ASP A 112 19.94 -13.20 18.16
C ASP A 112 19.67 -14.41 19.05
N SER A 113 19.53 -15.58 18.43
CA SER A 113 19.15 -16.84 19.06
C SER A 113 20.06 -17.23 20.23
N GLU A 114 21.29 -16.72 20.27
CA GLU A 114 22.23 -16.96 21.38
C GLU A 114 21.99 -16.08 22.61
N SER A 115 21.22 -14.99 22.49
CA SER A 115 20.93 -14.02 23.56
C SER A 115 19.45 -13.93 23.92
N GLU A 116 18.67 -14.95 23.57
CA GLU A 116 17.24 -14.97 23.84
C GLU A 116 16.96 -14.98 25.35
N THR A 117 16.04 -14.11 25.76
CA THR A 117 15.35 -14.22 27.05
C THR A 117 13.98 -14.81 26.76
N PRO A 118 13.84 -16.14 26.68
CA PRO A 118 12.56 -16.77 26.37
C PRO A 118 11.55 -16.36 27.43
N LEU A 119 10.35 -16.02 26.99
CA LEU A 119 9.25 -15.79 27.90
C LEU A 119 8.96 -17.07 28.69
N PRO A 120 8.50 -16.96 29.95
CA PRO A 120 8.11 -18.12 30.74
C PRO A 120 7.15 -19.02 29.96
N GLU A 121 7.27 -20.34 30.12
CA GLU A 121 6.30 -21.28 29.55
C GLU A 121 4.88 -20.92 30.02
N GLY A 122 3.98 -20.70 29.06
CA GLY A 122 2.58 -20.35 29.32
C GLY A 122 2.24 -18.85 29.23
N GLU A 123 3.21 -17.96 28.95
CA GLU A 123 2.94 -16.54 28.76
C GLU A 123 2.12 -16.28 27.47
N THR A 124 1.01 -15.55 27.59
CA THR A 124 0.16 -15.23 26.43
C THR A 124 0.77 -14.12 25.57
N LEU A 125 1.19 -14.47 24.36
CA LEU A 125 1.69 -13.51 23.37
C LEU A 125 0.54 -12.75 22.71
N THR A 126 0.55 -11.42 22.83
CA THR A 126 -0.41 -10.53 22.15
C THR A 126 0.26 -9.83 20.98
N PHE A 127 -0.33 -9.96 19.79
CA PHE A 127 0.17 -9.32 18.57
C PHE A 127 -0.79 -8.25 18.07
N ALA A 128 -0.25 -7.11 17.62
CA ALA A 128 -1.02 -6.05 16.95
C ALA A 128 -0.52 -5.89 15.51
N LEU A 129 -1.45 -5.88 14.53
CA LEU A 129 -1.15 -5.62 13.13
C LEU A 129 -1.55 -4.19 12.77
N ALA A 130 -0.56 -3.33 12.51
CA ALA A 130 -0.75 -1.94 12.10
C ALA A 130 -0.02 -1.68 10.77
N GLY A 131 -0.53 -0.72 9.97
CA GLY A 131 0.04 -0.40 8.67
C GLY A 131 -0.92 0.37 7.76
N ASN A 132 -0.39 0.96 6.69
CA ASN A 132 -1.11 1.79 5.72
C ASN A 132 -2.32 1.04 5.09
N GLN A 133 -3.25 1.78 4.48
CA GLN A 133 -4.39 1.16 3.80
C GLN A 133 -3.92 0.13 2.75
N ASN A 134 -4.68 -0.96 2.63
CA ASN A 134 -4.41 -2.05 1.70
C ASN A 134 -3.08 -2.80 1.86
N CYS A 135 -2.26 -2.55 2.88
CA CYS A 135 -0.99 -3.29 3.08
C CYS A 135 -1.13 -4.76 3.53
N GLY A 136 -2.30 -5.39 3.35
CA GLY A 136 -2.52 -6.81 3.63
C GLY A 136 -2.85 -7.19 5.09
N LYS A 137 -3.09 -6.22 5.98
CA LYS A 137 -3.41 -6.48 7.41
C LYS A 137 -4.52 -7.53 7.60
N THR A 138 -5.65 -7.32 6.94
CA THR A 138 -6.82 -8.21 7.07
C THR A 138 -6.58 -9.56 6.39
N THR A 139 -5.78 -9.59 5.32
CA THR A 139 -5.34 -10.84 4.68
C THR A 139 -4.51 -11.68 5.63
N LEU A 140 -3.51 -11.09 6.28
CA LEU A 140 -2.67 -11.76 7.26
C LEU A 140 -3.49 -12.20 8.49
N PHE A 141 -4.37 -11.33 9.00
CA PHE A 141 -5.30 -11.67 10.08
C PHE A 141 -6.17 -12.89 9.74
N ASN A 142 -6.75 -12.93 8.54
CA ASN A 142 -7.59 -14.06 8.09
C ASN A 142 -6.78 -15.35 7.92
N GLN A 143 -5.53 -15.26 7.46
CA GLN A 143 -4.64 -16.42 7.38
C GLN A 143 -4.35 -16.99 8.78
N LEU A 144 -3.95 -16.13 9.72
CA LEU A 144 -3.62 -16.49 11.09
C LEU A 144 -4.82 -17.04 11.86
N THR A 145 -5.99 -16.41 11.74
CA THR A 145 -7.17 -16.75 12.56
C THR A 145 -8.12 -17.74 11.87
N GLY A 146 -8.11 -17.80 10.54
CA GLY A 146 -9.13 -18.53 9.77
C GLY A 146 -10.47 -17.84 9.65
N ALA A 147 -10.57 -16.62 10.14
CA ALA A 147 -11.72 -15.79 9.87
C ALA A 147 -11.79 -15.40 8.39
N ASN A 148 -13.00 -15.09 7.92
CA ASN A 148 -13.24 -14.46 6.63
C ASN A 148 -13.69 -13.02 6.87
N GLN A 149 -12.87 -12.23 7.58
CA GLN A 149 -13.23 -10.84 7.83
C GLN A 149 -13.28 -10.09 6.49
N HIS A 150 -14.42 -9.46 6.23
CA HIS A 150 -14.63 -8.70 5.01
C HIS A 150 -13.83 -7.40 5.09
N VAL A 151 -12.98 -7.19 4.10
CA VAL A 151 -12.12 -6.01 4.02
C VAL A 151 -12.88 -4.92 3.27
N GLY A 152 -13.86 -4.31 3.93
CA GLY A 152 -14.68 -3.25 3.34
C GLY A 152 -13.83 -2.07 2.87
N ASN A 153 -14.15 -1.53 1.68
CA ASN A 153 -13.49 -0.37 1.09
C ASN A 153 -14.26 0.89 1.49
N PHE A 154 -14.03 1.39 2.71
CA PHE A 154 -14.71 2.58 3.23
C PHE A 154 -13.82 3.82 3.03
N PRO A 155 -14.32 4.92 2.43
CA PRO A 155 -13.65 6.21 2.50
C PRO A 155 -13.57 6.63 3.97
N GLY A 156 -12.35 6.87 4.43
CA GLY A 156 -12.05 7.03 5.85
C GLY A 156 -11.88 5.66 6.51
N VAL A 157 -10.61 5.28 6.68
CA VAL A 157 -10.01 4.35 7.66
C VAL A 157 -10.95 3.28 8.27
N THR A 158 -10.52 2.02 8.25
CA THR A 158 -11.16 0.93 9.00
C THR A 158 -11.23 1.25 10.51
N VAL A 159 -12.38 1.72 11.03
CA VAL A 159 -12.58 2.08 12.46
C VAL A 159 -13.15 0.91 13.27
N ASP A 160 -12.78 -0.33 12.95
CA ASP A 160 -13.42 -1.49 13.56
C ASP A 160 -12.37 -2.44 14.15
N ARG A 161 -12.40 -2.61 15.48
CA ARG A 161 -11.47 -3.48 16.21
C ARG A 161 -11.88 -4.93 15.94
N LYS A 162 -10.97 -5.72 15.38
CA LYS A 162 -11.16 -7.17 15.20
C LYS A 162 -10.14 -7.93 16.02
N ASP A 163 -10.64 -8.87 16.80
CA ASP A 163 -9.86 -9.84 17.57
C ASP A 163 -10.18 -11.26 17.10
N GLY A 164 -9.21 -12.16 17.24
CA GLY A 164 -9.35 -13.54 16.79
C GLY A 164 -8.18 -14.38 17.25
N LYS A 165 -8.49 -15.65 17.54
CA LYS A 165 -7.51 -16.65 17.99
C LYS A 165 -6.74 -17.20 16.82
N ILE A 166 -5.47 -17.52 17.02
CA ILE A 166 -4.64 -18.14 15.99
C ILE A 166 -5.11 -19.58 15.77
N LYS A 167 -5.17 -20.02 14.50
CA LYS A 167 -5.49 -21.40 14.14
C LYS A 167 -4.59 -22.37 14.88
N LYS A 168 -5.19 -23.43 15.43
CA LYS A 168 -4.50 -24.49 16.18
C LYS A 168 -3.86 -24.02 17.51
N HIS A 169 -4.12 -22.79 17.92
CA HIS A 169 -3.65 -22.20 19.18
C HIS A 169 -4.82 -21.54 19.94
N PRO A 170 -5.82 -22.33 20.41
CA PRO A 170 -7.00 -21.81 21.10
C PRO A 170 -6.70 -21.09 22.43
N GLU A 171 -5.51 -21.26 22.97
CA GLU A 171 -4.94 -20.57 24.13
C GLU A 171 -4.53 -19.11 23.87
N THR A 172 -4.60 -18.67 22.60
CA THR A 172 -4.41 -17.26 22.18
C THR A 172 -5.72 -16.47 22.18
#